data_AF-A0A0B2BUS4-F1
#
_entry.id   AF-A0A0B2BUS4-F1
#
_cell.length_a   1.000
_cell.length_b   1.000
_cell.length_c   1.000
_cell.angle_alpha   90.00
_cell.angle_beta   90.00
_cell.angle_gamma   90.00
#
_symmetry.space_group_name_H-M   'P 1'
#
loop_
_entity.id
_entity.type
_entity.pdbx_description
1 polymer ?
#
loop_
_entity_poly.entity_id
_entity_poly.type
_entity_poly.pdbx_seq_one_letter_code
_entity_poly.pdbx_strand_id
1 'polypeptide(L)'
;MAIRTGIGGWVYPPWRGGVFYPPGLVQKGELAFASRAVSAIEINATFHSLQKPESFRKWRDETPEGFVFALKGSRYVYSSQARLRRAAVHKAS
;
A
#
# COMPACT_ATOMS: atom_id res chain seq x y z
N MET A 1 -5.01 -19.99 12.73
CA MET A 1 -5.19 -19.26 11.46
C MET A 1 -5.76 -17.89 11.79
N ALA A 2 -5.18 -16.79 11.30
CA ALA A 2 -5.63 -15.44 11.61
C ALA A 2 -6.23 -14.77 10.37
N ILE A 3 -7.42 -14.18 10.51
CA ILE A 3 -8.08 -13.38 9.47
C ILE A 3 -7.74 -11.91 9.73
N ARG A 4 -7.35 -11.18 8.68
CA ARG A 4 -7.05 -9.74 8.75
C ARG A 4 -7.97 -8.98 7.82
N THR A 5 -8.56 -7.91 8.34
CA THR A 5 -9.38 -6.95 7.60
C THR A 5 -8.68 -5.59 7.54
N GLY A 6 -8.83 -4.91 6.41
CA GLY A 6 -8.01 -3.75 6.05
C GLY A 6 -8.57 -2.90 4.93
N ILE A 7 -7.83 -1.85 4.57
CA ILE A 7 -8.21 -0.84 3.56
C ILE A 7 -7.13 -0.67 2.48
N GLY A 8 -7.53 -0.09 1.35
CA GLY A 8 -6.72 0.10 0.13
C GLY A 8 -5.79 1.31 0.11
N GLY A 9 -5.17 1.68 1.24
CA GLY A 9 -4.36 2.90 1.40
C GLY A 9 -4.82 3.73 2.60
N TRP A 10 -4.22 4.90 2.82
CA TRP A 10 -4.58 5.76 3.97
C TRP A 10 -4.69 7.25 3.64
N VAL A 11 -4.27 7.71 2.45
CA VAL A 11 -4.34 9.15 2.12
C VAL A 11 -5.65 9.43 1.38
N TYR A 12 -6.67 9.85 2.12
CA TYR A 12 -7.99 10.18 1.58
C TYR A 12 -8.52 11.50 2.19
N PRO A 13 -8.44 12.63 1.45
CA PRO A 13 -8.97 13.91 1.95
C PRO A 13 -10.45 13.86 2.39
N PRO A 14 -11.37 13.13 1.72
CA PRO A 14 -12.76 13.02 2.15
C PRO A 14 -12.97 12.33 3.50
N TRP A 15 -11.96 11.65 4.04
CA TRP A 15 -12.03 10.96 5.34
C TRP A 15 -11.67 11.86 6.52
N ARG A 16 -11.16 13.07 6.23
CA ARG A 16 -10.78 14.07 7.24
C ARG A 16 -12.00 14.77 7.82
N GLY A 17 -11.80 15.45 8.96
CA GLY A 17 -12.86 16.26 9.58
C GLY A 17 -13.90 15.46 10.34
N GLY A 18 -13.55 14.26 10.82
CA GLY A 18 -14.41 13.44 11.67
C GLY A 18 -15.12 12.28 10.98
N VAL A 19 -14.99 12.12 9.66
CA VAL A 19 -15.57 10.98 8.92
C VAL A 19 -14.89 9.67 9.31
N PHE A 20 -13.56 9.67 9.32
CA PHE A 20 -12.74 8.57 9.81
C PHE A 20 -11.53 9.09 10.59
N TYR A 21 -10.88 10.14 10.07
CA TYR A 21 -9.81 10.83 10.78
C TYR A 21 -10.38 11.89 11.73
N PRO A 22 -9.91 11.97 12.98
CA PRO A 22 -10.37 12.96 13.93
C PRO A 22 -10.08 14.38 13.43
N PRO A 23 -10.91 15.38 13.82
CA PRO A 23 -10.67 16.78 13.49
C PRO A 23 -9.26 17.22 13.89
N GLY A 24 -8.59 17.97 13.03
CA GLY A 24 -7.23 18.47 13.29
C GLY A 24 -6.10 17.47 13.05
N LEU A 25 -6.38 16.21 12.66
CA LEU A 25 -5.32 15.27 12.29
C LEU A 25 -4.58 15.77 11.03
N VAL A 26 -3.28 16.01 11.18
CA VAL A 26 -2.40 16.33 10.05
C VAL A 26 -2.14 15.10 9.19
N GLN A 27 -2.00 15.29 7.88
CA GLN A 27 -1.82 14.19 6.92
C GLN A 27 -0.70 13.21 7.29
N LYS A 28 0.42 13.72 7.83
CA LYS A 28 1.56 12.88 8.26
C LYS A 28 1.20 11.87 9.36
N GLY A 29 0.10 12.08 10.09
CA GLY A 29 -0.39 11.18 11.14
C GLY A 29 -1.45 10.19 10.67
N GLU A 30 -1.89 10.25 9.41
CA GLU A 30 -2.97 9.40 8.89
C GLU A 30 -2.61 7.92 8.94
N LEU A 31 -1.36 7.54 8.66
CA LEU A 31 -0.93 6.14 8.76
C LEU A 31 -0.95 5.63 10.20
N ALA A 32 -0.39 6.40 11.12
CA ALA A 32 -0.36 6.05 12.55
C ALA A 32 -1.78 5.92 13.13
N PHE A 33 -2.74 6.73 12.67
CA PHE A 33 -4.13 6.60 13.04
C PHE A 33 -4.78 5.36 12.38
N ALA A 34 -4.71 5.25 11.06
CA ALA A 34 -5.38 4.20 10.31
C ALA A 34 -4.91 2.80 10.74
N SER A 35 -3.61 2.63 10.98
CA SER A 35 -3.02 1.35 11.41
C SER A 35 -3.46 0.87 12.80
N ARG A 36 -4.08 1.75 13.61
CA ARG A 36 -4.70 1.38 14.89
C ARG A 36 -6.18 1.04 14.76
N ALA A 37 -6.81 1.44 13.65
CA ALA A 37 -8.23 1.20 13.37
C ALA A 37 -8.47 -0.08 12.54
N VAL A 38 -7.46 -0.56 11.80
CA VAL A 38 -7.52 -1.78 10.99
C VAL A 38 -6.36 -2.71 11.28
N SER A 39 -6.39 -3.93 10.76
CA SER A 39 -5.36 -4.95 11.02
C SER A 39 -4.35 -5.14 9.88
N ALA A 40 -4.62 -4.55 8.72
CA ALA A 40 -3.76 -4.54 7.54
C ALA A 40 -4.09 -3.35 6.61
N ILE A 41 -3.11 -2.89 5.83
CA ILE A 41 -3.31 -1.88 4.78
C ILE A 41 -2.64 -2.33 3.48
N GLU A 42 -3.31 -2.15 2.34
CA GLU A 42 -2.69 -2.31 1.02
C GLU A 42 -1.93 -1.03 0.61
N ILE A 43 -0.68 -1.18 0.16
CA ILE A 43 0.10 -0.09 -0.43
C ILE A 43 0.04 -0.20 -1.96
N ASN A 44 -0.73 0.70 -2.57
CA ASN A 44 -0.82 0.84 -4.03
C ASN A 44 0.36 1.63 -4.64
N ALA A 45 1.01 2.50 -3.86
CA ALA A 45 2.08 3.38 -4.35
C ALA A 45 3.26 2.63 -4.97
N THR A 46 3.53 1.39 -4.53
CA THR A 46 4.57 0.50 -5.06
C THR A 46 4.30 0.06 -6.50
N PHE A 47 3.04 0.09 -6.96
CA PHE A 47 2.72 -0.16 -8.37
C PHE A 47 3.23 0.97 -9.25
N HIS A 48 3.01 2.22 -8.85
CA HIS A 48 3.29 3.40 -9.66
C HIS A 48 4.77 3.82 -9.65
N SER A 49 5.47 3.60 -8.53
CA SER A 49 6.88 3.95 -8.41
C SER A 49 7.61 3.02 -7.42
N LEU A 50 8.91 2.88 -7.65
CA LEU A 50 9.79 2.22 -6.69
C LEU A 50 9.91 3.09 -5.44
N GLN A 51 9.61 2.50 -4.30
CA GLN A 51 9.71 3.16 -3.00
C GLN A 51 11.13 2.98 -2.47
N LYS A 52 11.67 4.01 -1.83
CA LYS A 52 12.98 3.93 -1.19
C LYS A 52 12.91 3.03 0.05
N PRO A 53 13.99 2.31 0.42
CA PRO A 53 14.04 1.54 1.65
C PRO A 53 13.62 2.33 2.89
N GLU A 54 13.95 3.63 2.93
CA GLU A 54 13.60 4.54 4.03
C GLU A 54 12.09 4.72 4.17
N SER A 55 11.33 4.73 3.06
CA SER A 55 9.87 4.80 3.10
C SER A 55 9.27 3.58 3.82
N PHE A 56 9.77 2.38 3.50
CA PHE A 56 9.33 1.15 4.15
C PHE A 56 9.66 1.12 5.64
N ARG A 57 10.88 1.56 6.00
CA ARG A 57 11.28 1.68 7.42
C ARG A 57 10.35 2.63 8.17
N LYS A 58 10.11 3.82 7.60
CA LYS A 58 9.21 4.80 8.19
C LYS A 58 7.79 4.26 8.38
N TRP A 59 7.23 3.57 7.39
CA TRP A 59 5.90 2.98 7.52
C TRP A 59 5.83 1.93 8.61
N ARG A 60 6.83 1.03 8.68
CA ARG A 60 6.92 0.06 9.77
C ARG A 60 6.94 0.75 11.14
N ASP A 61 7.77 1.79 11.28
CA ASP A 61 7.98 2.48 12.56
C ASP A 61 6.74 3.30 12.99
N GLU A 62 5.88 3.70 12.05
CA GLU A 62 4.62 4.41 12.32
C GLU A 62 3.44 3.49 12.67
N THR A 63 3.59 2.17 12.54
CA THR A 63 2.52 1.19 12.76
C THR A 63 2.73 0.31 13.98
N PRO A 64 1.66 -0.25 14.60
CA PRO A 64 1.80 -1.16 15.73
C PRO A 64 2.61 -2.42 15.41
N GLU A 65 3.19 -3.02 16.45
CA GLU A 65 3.82 -4.34 16.32
C GLU A 65 2.82 -5.37 15.77
N GLY A 66 3.28 -6.22 14.85
CA GLY A 66 2.44 -7.23 14.21
C GLY A 66 1.43 -6.69 13.18
N PHE A 67 1.43 -5.39 12.90
CA PHE A 67 0.73 -4.81 11.77
C PHE A 67 1.36 -5.27 10.46
N VAL A 68 0.54 -5.50 9.43
CA VAL A 68 1.01 -6.01 8.15
C VAL A 68 0.56 -5.14 7.00
N PHE A 69 1.43 -5.02 6.00
CA PHE A 69 1.11 -4.36 4.74
C PHE A 69 0.99 -5.39 3.61
N ALA A 70 -0.02 -5.21 2.78
CA ALA A 70 -0.11 -5.89 1.49
C ALA A 70 0.48 -4.96 0.43
N LEU A 71 1.58 -5.35 -0.21
CA LEU A 71 2.18 -4.53 -1.26
C LEU A 71 1.60 -4.89 -2.62
N LYS A 72 1.14 -3.90 -3.38
CA LYS A 72 0.84 -4.14 -4.78
C LYS A 72 2.12 -4.38 -5.55
N GLY A 73 2.13 -5.45 -6.36
CA GLY A 73 3.26 -5.79 -7.21
C GLY A 73 3.66 -4.59 -8.07
N SER A 74 4.97 -4.37 -8.24
CA SER A 74 5.45 -3.23 -9.03
C SER A 74 4.98 -3.31 -10.48
N ARG A 75 4.63 -2.17 -11.11
CA ARG A 75 4.31 -2.11 -12.53
C ARG A 75 5.44 -2.67 -13.42
N TYR A 76 6.69 -2.67 -12.96
CA TYR A 76 7.81 -3.32 -13.66
C TYR A 76 7.62 -4.84 -13.79
N VAL A 77 7.07 -5.50 -12.77
CA VAL A 77 6.73 -6.93 -12.82
C VAL A 77 5.55 -7.16 -13.76
N TYR A 78 4.56 -6.28 -13.74
CA TYR A 78 3.40 -6.37 -14.63
C TYR A 78 3.78 -6.11 -16.11
N SER A 79 4.60 -5.11 -16.38
CA SER A 79 5.05 -4.77 -17.73
C SER A 79 6.01 -5.81 -18.30
N SER A 80 6.84 -6.44 -17.46
CA SER A 80 7.66 -7.58 -17.87
C SER A 80 6.84 -8.82 -18.19
N GLN A 81 5.76 -9.13 -17.45
CA GLN A 81 4.81 -10.19 -17.84
C GLN A 81 4.17 -9.92 -19.22
N ALA A 82 3.75 -8.68 -19.48
CA ALA A 82 3.22 -8.30 -20.80
C ALA A 82 4.25 -8.50 -21.92
N ARG A 83 5.53 -8.21 -21.64
CA ARG A 83 6.65 -8.48 -22.57
C ARG A 83 6.90 -9.97 -22.76
N LEU A 84 6.86 -10.77 -21.70
CA LEU A 84 7.05 -12.23 -21.76
C LEU A 84 5.93 -12.89 -22.58
N ARG A 85 4.68 -12.45 -22.43
CA ARG A 85 3.56 -12.91 -23.27
C ARG A 85 3.73 -12.56 -24.74
N ARG A 86 4.23 -11.36 -25.07
CA ARG A 86 4.54 -10.96 -26.45
C ARG A 86 5.69 -11.76 -27.07
N ALA A 87 6.74 -12.04 -26.31
CA ALA A 87 7.89 -12.82 -26.78
C ALA A 87 7.55 -14.29 -27.03
N ALA A 88 6.64 -14.87 -26.23
CA ALA A 88 6.15 -16.24 -26.45
C ALA A 88 5.34 -16.37 -27.75
N VAL A 89 4.59 -15.34 -28.16
CA VAL A 89 3.83 -15.34 -29.42
C VAL A 89 4.75 -15.26 -30.65
N HIS A 90 5.87 -14.54 -30.58
CA HIS A 90 6.80 -14.40 -31.72
C HIS A 90 7.76 -15.59 -31.93
N LYS A 91 7.96 -16.46 -30.95
CA LYS A 91 8.76 -17.69 -31.13
C LYS A 91 7.95 -18.89 -31.63
N ALA A 92 6.62 -18.75 -31.74
CA ALA A 92 5.70 -19.80 -32.17
C ALA A 92 5.16 -19.57 -33.60
N SER A 93 5.87 -18.81 -34.43
CA SER A 93 5.51 -18.52 -35.83
C SER A 93 6.69 -18.79 -36.74
#